data_AF-A0A7S0MWG5-F1
#
_entry.id   AF-A0A7S0MWG5-F1
#
_cell.length_a   1.000
_cell.length_b   1.000
_cell.length_c   1.000
_cell.angle_alpha   90.00
_cell.angle_beta   90.00
_cell.angle_gamma   90.00
#
_symmetry.space_group_name_H-M   'P 1'
#
loop_
_entity.id
_entity.type
_entity.pdbx_description
1 polymer ?
#
loop_
_entity_poly.entity_id
_entity_poly.type
_entity_poly.pdbx_seq_one_letter_code
_entity_poly.pdbx_strand_id
1 'polypeptide(L)'
;AFRCFRPTQQAPDKFLAFYQQQGQDLCMTFLHPVIDEEIYLAQKVDGFTFGPAFRCFRPKKALRYDAYCDDFGPMNMASIVDFIRLLDAERETYPSTKIVFCVDEGRRALTNAVFLLGAYMILKLDTPPSSVAKHFSWL
;
A
#
# COMPACT_ATOMS: atom_id res chain seq x y z
N ALA A 1 13.45 -19.03 -12.98
CA ALA A 1 14.66 -18.58 -12.26
C ALA A 1 14.69 -17.07 -12.29
N PHE A 2 14.19 -16.41 -11.25
CA PHE A 2 14.03 -14.95 -11.26
C PHE A 2 15.21 -14.27 -10.60
N ARG A 3 15.81 -13.34 -11.34
CA ARG A 3 17.02 -12.59 -10.97
C ARG A 3 16.73 -11.72 -9.76
N CYS A 4 17.49 -11.94 -8.70
CA CYS A 4 17.68 -10.98 -7.62
C CYS A 4 18.12 -9.65 -8.24
N PHE A 5 17.32 -8.60 -8.09
CA PHE A 5 17.65 -7.26 -8.55
C PHE A 5 18.87 -6.78 -7.75
N ARG A 6 20.01 -6.58 -8.43
CA ARG A 6 21.21 -6.06 -7.78
C ARG A 6 20.93 -4.67 -7.22
N PRO A 7 21.40 -4.35 -6.00
CA PRO A 7 21.28 -3.03 -5.41
C PRO A 7 22.20 -2.07 -6.17
N THR A 8 21.71 -1.51 -7.28
CA THR A 8 22.47 -0.53 -8.08
C THR A 8 21.62 0.64 -8.57
N GLN A 9 20.36 0.74 -8.12
CA GLN A 9 19.60 1.97 -8.28
C GLN A 9 19.27 2.51 -6.89
N GLN A 10 19.93 3.62 -6.59
CA GLN A 10 19.62 4.52 -5.48
C GLN A 10 18.09 4.64 -5.38
N ALA A 11 17.52 4.24 -4.24
CA ALA A 11 16.10 4.46 -4.00
C ALA A 11 15.83 5.95 -4.20
N PRO A 12 14.82 6.36 -4.98
CA PRO A 12 14.44 7.76 -5.07
C PRO A 12 14.23 8.31 -3.64
N ASP A 13 14.63 9.55 -3.37
CA ASP A 13 14.72 10.18 -2.02
C ASP A 13 13.44 10.09 -1.16
N LYS A 14 12.32 9.59 -1.71
CA LYS A 14 11.01 9.46 -1.08
C LYS A 14 10.64 8.04 -0.63
N PHE A 15 11.52 7.05 -0.77
CA PHE A 15 11.21 5.67 -0.38
C PHE A 15 11.98 5.24 0.86
N LEU A 16 11.26 4.65 1.82
CA LEU A 16 11.91 3.91 2.90
C LEU A 16 12.13 2.49 2.40
N ALA A 17 13.40 2.14 2.18
CA ALA A 17 13.81 0.78 1.85
C ALA A 17 14.06 0.00 3.14
N PHE A 18 13.38 -1.12 3.30
CA PHE A 18 13.65 -2.06 4.38
C PHE A 18 14.25 -3.34 3.83
N TYR A 19 15.25 -3.85 4.54
CA TYR A 19 15.95 -5.07 4.22
C TYR A 19 15.64 -6.13 5.27
N GLN A 20 15.31 -7.33 4.81
CA GLN A 20 15.23 -8.48 5.70
C GLN A 20 15.96 -9.66 5.06
N GLN A 21 16.79 -10.33 5.86
CA GLN A 21 17.37 -11.63 5.48
C GLN A 21 16.33 -12.73 5.72
N GLN A 22 16.00 -13.47 4.66
CA GLN A 22 15.31 -14.75 4.75
C GLN A 22 16.22 -15.82 4.13
N GLY A 23 16.96 -16.54 4.98
CA GLY A 23 17.97 -17.50 4.51
C GLY A 23 19.17 -16.80 3.84
N GLN A 24 19.50 -17.16 2.59
CA GLN A 24 20.56 -16.50 1.81
C GLN A 24 20.08 -15.30 0.98
N ASP A 25 18.76 -15.05 0.92
CA ASP A 25 18.20 -13.97 0.10
C ASP A 25 17.82 -12.74 0.96
N LEU A 26 18.18 -11.56 0.46
CA LEU A 26 17.73 -10.26 0.98
C LEU A 26 16.45 -9.87 0.25
N CYS A 27 15.32 -9.89 0.95
CA CYS A 27 14.08 -9.34 0.43
C CYS A 27 14.05 -7.84 0.72
N MET A 28 13.84 -7.03 -0.32
CA MET A 28 13.74 -5.58 -0.23
C MET A 28 12.28 -5.18 -0.43
N THR A 29 11.73 -4.50 0.56
CA THR A 29 10.38 -3.94 0.51
C THR A 29 10.48 -2.42 0.50
N PHE A 30 9.83 -1.79 -0.47
CA PHE A 30 9.71 -0.33 -0.53
C PHE A 30 8.43 0.10 0.16
N LEU A 31 8.54 1.05 1.10
CA LEU A 31 7.39 1.79 1.59
C LEU A 31 7.27 3.09 0.80
N HIS A 32 6.13 3.23 0.13
CA HIS A 32 5.76 4.42 -0.62
C HIS A 32 4.93 5.31 0.30
N PRO A 33 5.42 6.46 0.78
CA PRO A 33 4.57 7.40 1.52
C PRO A 33 3.45 7.88 0.59
N VAL A 34 2.23 7.93 1.12
CA VAL A 34 1.02 8.29 0.35
C VAL A 34 0.29 9.47 0.97
N ILE A 35 0.12 9.48 2.29
CA ILE A 35 -0.60 10.54 3.01
C ILE A 35 0.28 11.00 4.15
N ASP A 36 0.82 12.22 4.02
CA ASP A 36 1.57 12.98 5.03
C ASP A 36 2.64 12.19 5.80
N GLU A 37 3.28 11.20 5.16
CA GLU A 37 4.22 10.28 5.82
C GLU A 37 3.63 9.48 7.00
N GLU A 38 2.32 9.44 7.13
CA GLU A 38 1.55 8.69 8.12
C GLU A 38 1.00 7.39 7.54
N ILE A 39 0.67 7.38 6.25
CA ILE A 39 0.18 6.20 5.53
C ILE A 39 1.13 5.86 4.38
N TYR A 40 1.55 4.60 4.33
CA TYR A 40 2.43 4.04 3.33
C TYR A 40 1.75 2.91 2.57
N LEU A 41 2.24 2.62 1.35
CA LEU A 41 1.85 1.46 0.55
C LEU A 41 3.04 0.51 0.40
N ALA A 42 2.80 -0.79 0.55
CA ALA A 42 3.82 -1.83 0.42
C ALA A 42 3.28 -3.10 -0.24
N GLN A 43 4.13 -3.76 -1.03
CA GLN A 43 3.89 -5.11 -1.54
C GLN A 43 4.93 -6.09 -0.97
N LYS A 44 4.63 -7.40 -0.98
CA LYS A 44 5.58 -8.46 -0.63
C LYS A 44 6.17 -8.30 0.78
N VAL A 45 5.28 -8.11 1.74
CA VAL A 45 5.60 -7.93 3.18
C VAL A 45 5.51 -9.24 3.98
N ASP A 46 5.42 -10.38 3.31
CA ASP A 46 5.26 -11.66 3.99
C ASP A 46 6.57 -12.11 4.64
N GLY A 47 6.47 -12.45 5.93
CA GLY A 47 7.62 -12.67 6.79
C GLY A 47 8.34 -11.40 7.23
N PHE A 48 7.89 -10.21 6.80
CA PHE A 48 8.43 -8.93 7.25
C PHE A 48 7.82 -8.46 8.56
N THR A 49 8.69 -8.15 9.52
CA THR A 49 8.30 -7.58 10.81
C THR A 49 8.60 -6.08 10.80
N PHE A 50 7.53 -5.29 10.87
CA PHE A 50 7.63 -3.85 11.02
C PHE A 50 8.12 -3.49 12.43
N GLY A 51 8.91 -2.41 12.52
CA GLY A 51 9.27 -1.83 13.81
C GLY A 51 8.04 -1.33 14.57
N PRO A 52 8.14 -1.06 15.89
CA PRO A 52 6.99 -0.72 16.74
C PRO A 52 6.25 0.56 16.35
N ALA A 53 6.90 1.44 15.56
CA ALA A 53 6.30 2.67 15.05
C ALA A 53 5.37 2.46 13.84
N PHE A 54 5.35 1.24 13.27
CA PHE A 54 4.62 0.93 12.04
C PHE A 54 3.63 -0.20 12.29
N ARG A 55 2.44 -0.10 11.69
CA ARG A 55 1.43 -1.16 11.69
C ARG A 55 1.09 -1.56 10.27
N CYS A 56 1.16 -2.85 10.00
CA CYS A 56 0.72 -3.38 8.73
C CYS A 56 -0.80 -3.55 8.72
N PHE A 57 -1.46 -2.73 7.92
CA PHE A 57 -2.88 -2.79 7.65
C PHE A 57 -3.12 -3.67 6.43
N ARG A 58 -3.76 -4.82 6.66
CA ARG A 58 -4.27 -5.72 5.61
C ARG A 58 -5.77 -5.83 5.80
N PRO A 59 -6.59 -5.14 4.98
CA PRO A 59 -8.02 -5.32 5.01
C PRO A 59 -8.36 -6.80 4.80
N LYS A 60 -9.27 -7.33 5.61
CA LYS A 60 -9.69 -8.74 5.50
C LYS A 60 -10.38 -8.99 4.15
N LYS A 61 -10.72 -10.26 3.87
CA LYS A 61 -11.34 -10.76 2.62
C LYS A 61 -12.53 -9.94 2.07
N ALA A 62 -13.16 -9.07 2.87
CA ALA A 62 -14.24 -8.18 2.44
C ALA A 62 -13.86 -7.20 1.32
N LEU A 63 -12.56 -6.91 1.12
CA LEU A 63 -12.08 -6.07 0.01
C LEU A 63 -11.48 -6.89 -1.15
N ARG A 64 -11.99 -8.09 -1.42
CA ARG A 64 -11.62 -8.84 -2.63
C ARG A 64 -12.49 -8.42 -3.81
N TYR A 65 -11.86 -8.17 -4.95
CA TYR A 65 -12.56 -7.96 -6.20
C TYR A 65 -13.09 -9.30 -6.72
N ASP A 66 -14.40 -9.38 -6.93
CA ASP A 66 -15.03 -10.54 -7.56
C ASP A 66 -14.92 -10.39 -9.08
N ALA A 67 -13.92 -11.05 -9.66
CA ALA A 67 -13.71 -11.07 -11.11
C ALA A 67 -14.79 -11.91 -11.80
N TYR A 68 -15.40 -11.35 -12.84
CA TYR A 68 -16.32 -12.10 -13.72
C TYR A 68 -15.58 -12.82 -14.85
N CYS A 69 -14.46 -12.28 -15.31
CA CYS A 69 -13.57 -12.80 -16.35
C CYS A 69 -12.10 -12.49 -16.00
N ASP A 70 -11.39 -11.71 -16.82
CA ASP A 70 -10.02 -11.22 -16.53
C ASP A 70 -10.02 -9.76 -16.00
N ASP A 71 -11.19 -9.26 -15.62
CA ASP A 71 -11.35 -8.02 -14.89
C ASP A 71 -10.77 -8.17 -13.48
N PHE A 72 -10.14 -7.12 -13.00
CA PHE A 72 -9.53 -7.10 -11.67
C PHE A 72 -9.79 -5.82 -10.91
N GLY A 73 -10.58 -4.90 -11.48
CA GLY A 73 -10.83 -3.60 -10.88
C GLY A 73 -11.45 -2.59 -11.86
N PRO A 74 -11.64 -1.34 -11.39
CA PRO A 74 -11.36 -0.90 -10.03
C PRO A 74 -12.34 -1.47 -8.99
N MET A 75 -11.96 -1.41 -7.71
CA MET A 75 -12.81 -1.83 -6.60
C MET A 75 -14.18 -1.13 -6.67
N ASN A 76 -15.25 -1.85 -6.35
CA ASN A 76 -16.60 -1.29 -6.39
C ASN A 76 -16.84 -0.26 -5.25
N MET A 77 -17.94 0.49 -5.34
CA MET A 77 -18.25 1.56 -4.37
C MET A 77 -18.38 1.05 -2.93
N ALA A 78 -18.94 -0.15 -2.71
CA ALA A 78 -19.04 -0.72 -1.37
C ALA A 78 -17.66 -0.97 -0.77
N SER A 79 -16.72 -1.50 -1.57
CA SER A 79 -15.33 -1.69 -1.16
C SER A 79 -14.62 -0.38 -0.83
N ILE A 80 -14.93 0.72 -1.52
CA ILE A 80 -14.38 2.04 -1.19
C ILE A 80 -14.87 2.49 0.19
N VAL A 81 -16.18 2.41 0.44
CA VAL A 81 -16.77 2.80 1.74
C VAL A 81 -16.20 1.96 2.88
N ASP A 82 -16.09 0.66 2.68
CA ASP A 82 -15.54 -0.25 3.68
C ASP A 82 -14.05 0.02 3.93
N PHE A 83 -13.27 0.28 2.87
CA PHE A 83 -11.88 0.67 3.02
C PHE A 83 -11.71 1.94 3.85
N ILE A 84 -12.49 2.99 3.56
CA ILE A 84 -12.44 4.26 4.31
C ILE A 84 -12.74 4.01 5.79
N ARG A 85 -13.79 3.25 6.09
CA ARG A 85 -14.17 2.91 7.48
C ARG A 85 -13.09 2.14 8.21
N LEU A 86 -12.53 1.11 7.57
CA LEU A 86 -11.50 0.28 8.18
C LEU A 86 -10.20 1.06 8.41
N LEU A 87 -9.80 1.91 7.46
CA LEU A 87 -8.61 2.72 7.58
C LEU A 87 -8.76 3.80 8.66
N ASP A 88 -9.91 4.48 8.72
CA ASP A 88 -10.20 5.44 9.79
C ASP A 88 -10.19 4.76 11.17
N ALA A 89 -10.81 3.57 11.29
CA ALA A 89 -10.81 2.82 12.55
C ALA A 89 -9.40 2.41 12.98
N GLU A 90 -8.54 1.99 12.05
CA GLU A 90 -7.14 1.64 12.33
C GLU A 90 -6.37 2.88 12.85
N ARG A 91 -6.58 4.06 12.23
CA ARG A 91 -5.97 5.33 12.68
C ARG A 91 -6.45 5.75 14.06
N GLU A 92 -7.74 5.62 14.34
CA GLU A 92 -8.31 5.96 15.63
C GLU A 92 -7.83 5.01 16.74
N THR A 93 -7.66 3.73 16.42
CA THR A 93 -7.19 2.72 17.36
C THR A 93 -5.71 2.89 17.69
N TYR A 94 -4.91 3.34 16.71
CA TYR A 94 -3.45 3.47 16.83
C TYR A 94 -2.94 4.83 16.34
N PRO A 95 -3.30 5.94 17.02
CA PRO A 95 -3.06 7.30 16.51
C PRO A 95 -1.58 7.72 16.52
N SER A 96 -0.72 6.99 17.22
CA SER A 96 0.73 7.26 17.32
C SER A 96 1.58 6.39 16.39
N THR A 97 0.96 5.52 15.59
CA THR A 97 1.68 4.63 14.68
C THR A 97 1.42 4.98 13.23
N LYS A 98 2.46 4.86 12.41
CA LYS A 98 2.37 4.95 10.96
C LYS A 98 1.71 3.70 10.40
N ILE A 99 0.76 3.85 9.49
CA ILE A 99 0.04 2.74 8.88
C ILE A 99 0.71 2.36 7.56
N VAL A 100 0.95 1.07 7.36
CA VAL A 100 1.42 0.51 6.10
C VAL A 100 0.29 -0.30 5.49
N PHE A 101 -0.35 0.21 4.45
CA PHE A 101 -1.29 -0.55 3.65
C PHE A 101 -0.52 -1.61 2.86
N CYS A 102 -0.60 -2.83 3.36
CA CYS A 102 0.10 -3.98 2.86
C CYS A 102 -0.81 -4.73 1.87
N VAL A 103 -0.35 -4.93 0.63
CA VAL A 103 -1.09 -5.69 -0.38
C VAL A 103 -0.25 -6.82 -0.99
N ASP A 104 -0.94 -7.76 -1.62
CA ASP A 104 -0.32 -8.89 -2.32
C ASP A 104 0.61 -8.40 -3.45
N GLU A 105 1.56 -9.25 -3.86
CA GLU A 105 2.46 -8.95 -4.97
C GLU A 105 1.72 -8.90 -6.31
N GLY A 106 2.19 -8.04 -7.22
CA GLY A 106 1.72 -7.97 -8.60
C GLY A 106 0.94 -6.70 -8.93
N ARG A 107 0.83 -6.41 -10.23
CA ARG A 107 0.28 -5.14 -10.74
C ARG A 107 -1.19 -4.95 -10.38
N ARG A 108 -2.00 -6.03 -10.40
CA ARG A 108 -3.44 -5.96 -10.12
C ARG A 108 -3.72 -5.50 -8.69
N ALA A 109 -3.03 -6.11 -7.72
CA ALA A 109 -3.14 -5.73 -6.31
C ALA A 109 -2.67 -4.30 -6.07
N LEU A 110 -1.53 -3.91 -6.67
CA LEU A 110 -1.02 -2.55 -6.58
C LEU A 110 -2.00 -1.51 -7.14
N THR A 111 -2.55 -1.74 -8.34
CA THR A 111 -3.51 -0.84 -8.98
C THR A 111 -4.75 -0.63 -8.10
N ASN A 112 -5.31 -1.71 -7.54
CA ASN A 112 -6.47 -1.59 -6.64
C ASN A 112 -6.13 -0.85 -5.34
N ALA A 113 -4.93 -1.08 -4.79
CA ALA A 113 -4.48 -0.41 -3.58
C ALA A 113 -4.34 1.11 -3.79
N VAL A 114 -3.70 1.49 -4.90
CA VAL A 114 -3.55 2.89 -5.34
C VAL A 114 -4.92 3.52 -5.56
N PHE A 115 -5.85 2.81 -6.20
CA PHE A 115 -7.21 3.29 -6.41
C PHE A 115 -7.94 3.54 -5.09
N LEU A 116 -7.88 2.61 -4.13
CA LEU A 116 -8.52 2.76 -2.81
C LEU A 116 -7.92 3.92 -2.01
N LEU A 117 -6.59 4.06 -2.00
CA LEU A 117 -5.92 5.19 -1.35
C LEU A 117 -6.27 6.52 -2.02
N GLY A 118 -6.28 6.56 -3.35
CA GLY A 118 -6.69 7.75 -4.10
C GLY A 118 -8.15 8.13 -3.82
N ALA A 119 -9.05 7.15 -3.74
CA ALA A 119 -10.44 7.37 -3.37
C ALA A 119 -10.57 7.91 -1.94
N TYR A 120 -9.78 7.38 -0.98
CA TYR A 120 -9.71 7.91 0.37
C TYR A 120 -9.25 9.38 0.38
N MET A 121 -8.17 9.71 -0.34
CA MET A 121 -7.67 11.08 -0.43
C MET A 121 -8.71 12.06 -0.98
N ILE A 122 -9.43 11.67 -2.04
CA ILE A 122 -10.45 12.53 -2.66
C ILE A 122 -11.68 12.66 -1.75
N LEU A 123 -12.23 11.54 -1.29
CA LEU A 123 -13.54 11.51 -0.62
C LEU A 123 -13.47 11.89 0.86
N LYS A 124 -12.35 11.60 1.53
CA LYS A 124 -12.21 11.78 2.98
C LYS A 124 -11.33 12.98 3.35
N LEU A 125 -10.31 13.26 2.55
CA LEU A 125 -9.35 14.34 2.80
C LEU A 125 -9.55 15.55 1.89
N ASP A 126 -10.62 15.56 1.08
CA ASP A 126 -10.92 16.61 0.09
C ASP A 126 -9.73 16.95 -0.82
N THR A 127 -8.84 15.98 -1.08
CA THR A 127 -7.65 16.19 -1.90
C THR A 127 -8.05 16.28 -3.37
N PRO A 128 -7.64 17.34 -4.11
CA PRO A 128 -7.96 17.46 -5.52
C PRO A 128 -7.44 16.26 -6.35
N PRO A 129 -8.21 15.75 -7.32
CA PRO A 129 -7.80 14.60 -8.14
C PRO A 129 -6.44 14.79 -8.85
N SER A 130 -6.12 16.02 -9.27
CA SER A 130 -4.83 16.33 -9.89
C SER A 130 -3.64 16.15 -8.93
N SER A 131 -3.83 16.49 -7.66
CA SER A 131 -2.84 16.28 -6.60
C SER A 131 -2.65 14.79 -6.31
N VAL A 132 -3.75 14.03 -6.26
CA VAL A 132 -3.72 12.56 -6.09
C VAL A 132 -2.97 11.90 -7.24
N ALA A 133 -3.27 12.24 -8.50
CA ALA A 133 -2.58 11.71 -9.67
C ALA A 133 -1.07 11.99 -9.63
N LYS A 134 -0.68 13.20 -9.22
CA LYS A 134 0.74 13.54 -9.04
C LYS A 134 1.41 12.68 -7.97
N HIS A 135 0.70 12.34 -6.90
CA HIS A 135 1.20 11.50 -5.81
C HIS A 135 1.57 10.09 -6.27
N PHE A 136 0.84 9.57 -7.26
CA PHE A 136 1.05 8.24 -7.84
C PHE A 136 1.78 8.25 -9.19
N SER A 137 2.41 9.37 -9.58
CA SER A 137 3.12 9.50 -10.87
C SER A 137 4.36 8.63 -11.02
N TRP A 138 4.77 7.92 -9.97
CA TRP A 138 5.89 6.97 -9.96
C TRP A 138 5.49 5.54 -10.39
N LEU A 139 4.19 5.25 -10.53
CA LEU A 139 3.69 3.99 -11.11
C LEU A 139 3.96 3.91 -12.62
#